data_AF-A0A521BSI1-F1
#
_entry.id   AF-A0A521BSI1-F1
#
_cell.length_a   1.000
_cell.length_b   1.000
_cell.length_c   1.000
_cell.angle_alpha   90.00
_cell.angle_beta   90.00
_cell.angle_gamma   90.00
#
_symmetry.space_group_name_H-M   'P 1'
#
loop_
_entity.id
_entity.type
_entity.pdbx_description
1 polymer ?
#
loop_
_entity_poly.entity_id
_entity_poly.type
_entity_poly.pdbx_seq_one_letter_code
_entity_poly.pdbx_strand_id
1 'polypeptide(L)' 'MSLEYSARLGRPGRGITVIIKPTQNSNYGNLVDILDEMRIANITSYAIVPQFTPEESKLLASN' A
#
# COMPACT_ATOMS: atom_id res chain seq x y z
N MET A 1 2.42 1.58 -31.87
CA MET A 1 3.02 0.44 -31.12
C MET A 1 3.37 0.78 -29.66
N SER A 2 3.74 2.01 -29.31
CA SER A 2 4.04 2.41 -27.91
C SER A 2 2.79 2.72 -27.06
N LEU A 3 1.72 3.22 -27.66
CA LEU A 3 0.48 3.61 -26.96
C LEU A 3 -0.35 2.40 -26.45
N GLU A 4 -0.47 1.33 -27.25
CA GLU A 4 -1.18 0.10 -26.83
C GLU A 4 -0.45 -0.67 -25.72
N TYR A 5 0.89 -0.73 -25.77
CA TYR A 5 1.71 -1.34 -24.71
C TYR A 5 1.50 -0.62 -23.36
N SER A 6 1.43 0.72 -23.40
CA SER A 6 1.19 1.59 -22.25
C SER A 6 -0.24 1.51 -21.71
N ALA A 7 -1.21 1.17 -22.55
CA ALA A 7 -2.60 0.97 -22.14
C ALA A 7 -2.81 -0.39 -21.44
N ARG A 8 -2.07 -1.43 -21.85
CA ARG A 8 -2.13 -2.78 -21.26
C ARG A 8 -1.38 -2.93 -19.94
N LEU A 9 -0.42 -2.05 -19.65
CA LEU A 9 0.42 -2.10 -18.45
C LEU A 9 0.09 -1.01 -17.41
N GLY A 10 -0.92 -0.17 -17.66
CA GLY A 10 -1.09 1.08 -16.92
C GLY A 10 -0.03 2.10 -17.34
N ARG A 11 -0.37 3.39 -17.31
CA ARG A 11 0.49 4.44 -17.86
C ARG A 11 1.92 4.35 -17.28
N PRO A 12 2.98 4.30 -18.10
CA PRO A 12 4.36 4.30 -17.60
C PRO A 12 4.56 5.59 -16.79
N GLY A 13 4.86 5.45 -15.50
CA GLY A 13 4.92 6.56 -14.53
C GLY A 13 3.77 6.61 -13.51
N ARG A 14 2.73 5.76 -13.65
CA ARG A 14 1.75 5.48 -12.59
C ARG A 14 2.00 4.08 -12.03
N GLY A 15 3.13 3.92 -11.34
CA GLY A 15 3.36 2.73 -10.51
C GLY A 15 2.22 2.58 -9.49
N ILE A 16 1.96 1.34 -9.08
CA ILE A 16 1.07 1.08 -7.94
C ILE A 16 1.72 1.73 -6.72
N THR A 17 1.05 2.72 -6.14
CA THR A 17 1.47 3.33 -4.87
C THR A 17 0.70 2.67 -3.74
N VAL A 18 1.41 1.95 -2.88
CA VAL A 18 0.80 1.26 -1.73
C VAL A 18 0.95 2.12 -0.48
N ILE A 19 -0.16 2.46 0.18
CA ILE A 19 -0.15 3.17 1.46
C ILE A 19 -0.39 2.14 2.56
N ILE A 20 0.61 1.93 3.41
CA ILE A 20 0.55 1.01 4.54
C ILE A 20 0.22 1.85 5.77
N LYS A 21 -1.00 1.71 6.29
CA LYS A 21 -1.41 2.36 7.55
C LYS A 21 -1.45 1.32 8.68
N PRO A 22 -0.39 1.19 9.51
CA PRO A 22 -0.40 0.26 10.63
C PRO A 22 -1.30 0.78 11.76
N THR A 23 -2.30 0.02 12.16
CA THR A 23 -3.17 0.37 13.29
C THR A 23 -2.43 0.20 14.62
N GLN A 24 -2.96 0.78 15.71
CA GLN A 24 -2.35 0.67 17.04
C GLN A 24 -2.29 -0.77 17.58
N ASN A 25 -3.12 -1.68 17.04
CA ASN A 25 -3.11 -3.11 17.33
C ASN A 25 -2.24 -3.93 16.37
N SER A 26 -1.63 -3.30 15.35
CA SER A 26 -0.77 -4.01 14.42
C SER A 26 0.60 -4.29 15.05
N ASN A 27 1.07 -5.53 14.91
CA ASN A 27 2.38 -5.94 15.43
C ASN A 27 3.48 -5.63 14.39
N TYR A 28 4.72 -5.47 14.86
CA TYR A 28 5.89 -5.28 14.00
C TYR A 28 6.03 -6.38 12.94
N GLY A 29 5.68 -7.64 13.28
CA GLY A 29 5.67 -8.75 12.32
C GLY A 29 4.80 -8.49 11.09
N ASN A 30 3.59 -7.96 11.27
CA ASN A 30 2.67 -7.67 10.17
C ASN A 30 3.26 -6.63 9.20
N LEU A 31 4.04 -5.68 9.70
CA LEU A 31 4.70 -4.69 8.85
C LEU A 31 5.82 -5.34 8.02
N VAL A 32 6.62 -6.21 8.63
CA VAL A 32 7.69 -6.95 7.94
C VAL A 32 7.12 -7.85 6.84
N ASP A 33 6.04 -8.58 7.13
CA ASP A 33 5.38 -9.45 6.15
C ASP A 33 4.89 -8.67 4.93
N ILE A 34 4.30 -7.48 5.14
CA ILE A 34 3.85 -6.62 4.04
C ILE A 34 5.05 -6.08 3.25
N LEU A 35 6.15 -5.70 3.91
CA LEU A 35 7.36 -5.24 3.22
C LEU A 35 8.01 -6.33 2.37
N ASP A 36 7.99 -7.57 2.86
CA ASP A 36 8.45 -8.73 2.09
C ASP A 36 7.54 -8.99 0.88
N GLU A 37 6.22 -8.86 1.04
CA GLU A 37 5.28 -8.95 -0.08
C GLU A 37 5.52 -7.84 -1.12
N MET A 38 5.81 -6.61 -0.70
CA MET A 38 6.19 -5.53 -1.62
C MET A 38 7.46 -5.88 -2.41
N ARG A 39 8.43 -6.54 -1.75
CA ARG A 39 9.68 -6.97 -2.37
C ARG A 39 9.47 -8.10 -3.38
N ILE A 40 8.61 -9.07 -3.07
CA ILE A 40 8.21 -10.17 -3.97
C ILE A 40 7.43 -9.62 -5.17
N ALA A 41 6.50 -8.71 -4.94
CA ALA A 41 5.70 -8.06 -5.98
C ALA A 41 6.47 -7.01 -6.80
N ASN A 42 7.75 -6.77 -6.47
CA ASN A 42 8.61 -5.78 -7.11
C ASN A 42 8.00 -4.34 -7.10
N ILE A 43 7.25 -4.02 -6.04
CA ILE A 43 6.62 -2.72 -5.81
C ILE A 43 7.62 -1.83 -5.07
N THR A 44 8.12 -0.81 -5.75
CA THR A 44 9.10 0.14 -5.18
C THR A 44 8.46 1.41 -4.61
N SER A 45 7.16 1.62 -4.88
CA SER A 45 6.41 2.80 -4.44
C SER A 45 5.48 2.45 -3.29
N TYR A 46 5.96 2.60 -2.05
CA TYR A 46 5.14 2.45 -0.85
C TYR A 46 5.40 3.55 0.16
N ALA A 47 4.37 3.91 0.92
CA ALA A 47 4.45 4.90 2.01
C ALA A 47 3.83 4.32 3.28
N ILE A 48 4.57 4.34 4.38
CA ILE A 48 4.08 3.92 5.69
C ILE A 48 3.56 5.16 6.41
N VAL A 49 2.25 5.22 6.67
CA VAL A 49 1.59 6.38 7.30
C VAL A 49 0.95 5.93 8.61
N PRO A 50 1.53 6.29 9.76
CA PRO A 50 0.99 5.90 11.07
C PRO A 50 -0.21 6.75 11.52
N GLN A 51 -0.57 7.80 10.76
CA GLN A 51 -1.63 8.72 11.13
C GLN A 51 -2.99 8.23 10.62
N PHE A 52 -3.88 7.90 11.56
CA PHE A 52 -5.30 7.70 11.30
C PHE A 52 -6.05 8.95 11.71
N THR A 53 -7.02 9.37 10.89
CA THR A 53 -8.00 10.34 11.36
C THR A 53 -8.92 9.67 12.40
N PRO A 54 -9.43 10.42 13.39
CA PRO A 54 -10.29 9.86 14.43
C PRO A 54 -11.60 9.26 13.87
N GLU A 55 -12.03 9.72 12.69
CA GLU A 55 -13.20 9.18 11.98
C GLU A 55 -12.93 7.79 11.39
N GLU A 56 -11.75 7.55 10.80
CA GLU A 56 -11.34 6.23 10.28
C GLU A 56 -11.18 5.20 11.41
N SER A 57 -10.60 5.61 12.55
CA SER A 57 -10.46 4.74 13.73
C SER A 57 -11.81 4.26 14.27
N LYS A 58 -12.86 5.08 14.17
CA LYS A 58 -14.22 4.70 14.59
C LYS A 58 -14.83 3.63 13.68
N LEU A 59 -14.54 3.69 12.38
CA LEU A 59 -14.97 2.66 11.41
C LEU A 59 -14.20 1.35 11.59
N LEU A 60 -12.92 1.42 11.94
CA LEU A 60 -12.08 0.25 12.20
C LEU A 60 -12.44 -0.49 13.50
N ALA A 61 -12.94 0.23 14.51
CA ALA A 61 -13.35 -0.34 15.80
C ALA A 61 -14.73 -1.00 15.80
N SER A 62 -15.43 -1.05 14.65
CA SER A 62 -16.79 -1.59 14.54
C SER A 62 -16.84 -3.10 14.24
N ASN A 63 -15.80 -3.88 14.58
CA ASN A 63 -15.73 -5.31 14.32
C ASN A 63 -15.16 -6.09 15.52
#